data_AF-A0ABD1CSS2-F1
#
_entry.id   AF-A0ABD1CSS2-F1
#
_cell.length_a   1.000
_cell.length_b   1.000
_cell.length_c   1.000
_cell.angle_alpha   90.00
_cell.angle_beta   90.00
_cell.angle_gamma   90.00
#
_symmetry.space_group_name_H-M   'P 1'
#
loop_
_entity.id
_entity.type
_entity.pdbx_description
1 polymer ?
#
loop_
_entity_poly.entity_id
_entity_poly.type
_entity_poly.pdbx_seq_one_letter_code
_entity_poly.pdbx_strand_id
1 'polypeptide(L)'
;MEPYTVSGLARIERMVIDDCVEAGESSETRYQLTGIVVHSGQASGGHYFSFILHKTPDGVEKWYKFDDGEVSECKMNDDDEMKAQCFGGDYMGEVYDNNLKRMQYRRQKRWWNAYMLFYTRYDHTTKEA
;
A
#
# COMPACT_ATOMS: atom_id res chain seq x y z
N MET A 1 -1.02 -16.22 19.15
CA MET A 1 -0.39 -14.91 19.35
C MET A 1 -1.51 -13.91 19.36
N GLU A 2 -1.61 -13.07 20.40
CA GLU A 2 -2.66 -12.06 20.47
C GLU A 2 -2.35 -10.89 19.53
N PRO A 3 -3.36 -10.19 18.98
CA PRO A 3 -3.12 -9.01 18.14
C PRO A 3 -2.49 -7.88 18.98
N TYR A 4 -1.61 -7.10 18.37
CA TYR A 4 -0.94 -5.97 19.01
C TYR A 4 -1.86 -4.74 19.05
N THR A 5 -2.98 -4.86 19.78
CA THR A 5 -3.93 -3.77 20.06
C THR A 5 -3.86 -3.40 21.54
N VAL A 6 -4.44 -2.27 21.95
CA VAL A 6 -4.52 -1.89 23.38
C VAL A 6 -5.13 -3.02 24.21
N SER A 7 -6.24 -3.60 23.73
CA SER A 7 -6.91 -4.72 24.41
C SER A 7 -6.09 -6.02 24.40
N GLY A 8 -5.38 -6.30 23.30
CA GLY A 8 -4.50 -7.46 23.20
C GLY A 8 -3.28 -7.36 24.11
N LEU A 9 -2.63 -6.19 24.15
CA LEU A 9 -1.51 -5.88 25.04
C LEU A 9 -1.91 -5.95 26.51
N ALA A 10 -3.05 -5.38 26.89
CA ALA A 10 -3.55 -5.45 28.25
C ALA A 10 -3.81 -6.89 28.70
N ARG A 11 -4.32 -7.75 27.80
CA ARG A 11 -4.49 -9.19 28.08
C ARG A 11 -3.16 -9.91 28.27
N ILE A 12 -2.15 -9.58 27.46
CA ILE A 12 -0.78 -10.12 27.61
C ILE A 12 -0.16 -9.68 28.95
N GLU A 13 -0.30 -8.40 29.32
CA GLU A 13 0.29 -7.79 30.51
C GLU A 13 -0.55 -7.99 31.79
N ARG A 14 -1.72 -8.65 31.68
CA ARG A 14 -2.69 -8.83 32.76
C ARG A 14 -3.13 -7.50 33.40
N MET A 15 -3.22 -6.46 32.59
CA MET A 15 -3.75 -5.16 33.00
C MET A 15 -5.25 -5.11 32.79
N VAL A 16 -5.96 -4.49 33.73
CA VAL A 16 -7.38 -4.15 33.57
C VAL A 16 -7.43 -2.78 32.92
N ILE A 17 -8.03 -2.70 31.74
CA ILE A 17 -8.30 -1.45 31.02
C ILE A 17 -9.70 -1.00 31.45
N ASP A 18 -9.81 0.22 31.95
CA ASP A 18 -11.10 0.89 32.19
C ASP A 18 -11.61 1.46 30.86
N ASP A 19 -11.94 0.58 29.91
CA ASP A 19 -12.50 0.99 28.63
C ASP A 19 -14.03 1.00 28.73
N CYS A 20 -14.61 2.18 28.58
CA CYS A 20 -16.03 2.47 28.42
C CYS A 20 -16.59 2.03 27.04
N VAL A 21 -15.90 1.13 26.34
CA VAL A 21 -16.32 0.52 25.09
C VAL A 21 -16.67 -0.92 25.40
N GLU A 22 -17.98 -1.18 25.48
CA GLU A 22 -18.59 -2.50 25.62
C GLU A 22 -17.74 -3.58 24.93
N ALA A 23 -17.20 -4.50 25.72
CA ALA A 23 -16.52 -5.71 25.27
C ALA A 23 -17.54 -6.72 24.69
N GLY A 24 -18.30 -6.25 23.69
CA GLY A 24 -19.25 -7.02 22.92
C GLY A 24 -18.64 -7.37 21.56
N GLU A 25 -18.37 -8.67 21.41
CA GLU A 25 -17.93 -9.34 20.17
C GLU A 25 -16.53 -8.98 19.64
N SER A 26 -15.85 -9.98 19.10
CA SER A 26 -14.50 -9.91 18.55
C SER A 26 -14.36 -8.74 17.57
N SER A 27 -13.85 -7.61 18.03
CA SER A 27 -13.52 -6.47 17.17
C SER A 27 -12.54 -6.96 16.09
N GLU A 28 -12.98 -6.95 14.83
CA GLU A 28 -12.15 -7.35 13.70
C GLU A 28 -10.89 -6.46 13.65
N THR A 29 -9.72 -7.08 13.64
CA THR A 29 -8.42 -6.37 13.64
C THR A 29 -7.69 -6.52 12.31
N ARG A 30 -8.25 -7.28 11.37
CA ARG A 30 -7.73 -7.38 10.01
C ARG A 30 -8.11 -6.13 9.22
N TYR A 31 -7.16 -5.69 8.42
CA TYR A 31 -7.34 -4.61 7.46
C TYR A 31 -6.90 -5.05 6.07
N GLN A 32 -7.58 -4.54 5.07
CA GLN A 32 -7.23 -4.71 3.67
C GLN A 32 -6.60 -3.40 3.16
N LEU A 33 -5.51 -3.50 2.41
CA LEU A 33 -4.93 -2.35 1.73
C LEU A 33 -5.89 -1.91 0.61
N THR A 34 -6.34 -0.67 0.66
CA THR A 34 -7.32 -0.12 -0.28
C THR A 34 -6.80 1.09 -1.06
N GLY A 35 -5.70 1.69 -0.61
CA GLY A 35 -5.09 2.80 -1.31
C GLY A 35 -3.61 2.98 -0.99
N ILE A 36 -2.88 3.52 -1.95
CA ILE A 36 -1.45 3.82 -1.83
C ILE A 36 -1.23 5.19 -2.49
N VAL A 37 -0.66 6.13 -1.74
CA VAL A 37 -0.15 7.37 -2.33
C VAL A 37 1.34 7.18 -2.57
N VAL A 38 1.77 7.40 -3.80
CA VAL A 38 3.15 7.28 -4.25
C VAL A 38 3.72 8.67 -4.46
N HIS A 39 4.95 8.87 -4.02
CA HIS A 39 5.74 10.05 -4.35
C HIS A 39 6.85 9.65 -5.32
N SER A 40 7.00 10.41 -6.41
CA SER A 40 8.06 10.23 -7.41
C SER A 40 8.90 11.49 -7.53
N GLY A 41 10.18 11.41 -7.20
CA GLY A 41 11.11 12.53 -7.40
C GLY A 41 12.05 12.80 -6.22
N GLN A 42 12.37 14.07 -6.01
CA GLN A 42 13.31 14.55 -5.01
C GLN A 42 12.57 14.97 -3.72
N ALA A 43 13.30 15.10 -2.61
CA ALA A 43 12.67 15.47 -1.34
C ALA A 43 12.05 16.88 -1.34
N SER A 44 12.64 17.82 -2.08
CA SER A 44 12.15 19.20 -2.18
C SER A 44 11.10 19.42 -3.27
N GLY A 45 10.81 18.38 -4.08
CA GLY A 45 9.91 18.49 -5.20
C GLY A 45 9.81 17.18 -5.98
N GLY A 46 8.62 16.89 -6.45
CA GLY A 46 8.32 15.64 -7.13
C GLY A 46 6.87 15.64 -7.58
N HIS A 47 6.36 14.44 -7.81
CA HIS A 47 5.00 14.21 -8.29
C HIS A 47 4.29 13.19 -7.41
N TYR A 48 3.01 13.44 -7.13
CA TYR A 48 2.18 12.55 -6.35
C TYR A 48 1.09 11.95 -7.22
N PHE A 49 0.89 10.64 -7.09
CA PHE A 49 -0.22 9.94 -7.69
C PHE A 49 -0.67 8.82 -6.74
N SER A 50 -1.84 8.25 -6.99
CA SER A 50 -2.39 7.22 -6.10
C SER A 50 -2.88 5.98 -6.83
N PHE A 51 -2.64 4.82 -6.23
CA PHE A 51 -3.30 3.58 -6.60
C PHE A 51 -4.45 3.33 -5.63
N ILE A 52 -5.66 3.11 -6.14
CA ILE A 52 -6.85 2.90 -5.32
C ILE A 52 -7.55 1.63 -5.78
N LEU A 53 -7.95 0.82 -4.79
CA LEU A 53 -8.76 -0.37 -4.97
C LEU A 53 -10.23 0.03 -5.09
N HIS A 54 -10.81 -0.23 -6.26
CA HIS A 54 -12.24 -0.13 -6.49
C HIS A 54 -12.87 -1.51 -6.36
N LYS A 55 -13.99 -1.58 -5.62
CA LYS A 55 -14.80 -2.79 -5.48
C LYS A 55 -16.11 -2.58 -6.22
N THR A 56 -16.40 -3.43 -7.20
CA THR A 56 -17.71 -3.42 -7.86
C THR A 56 -18.77 -4.06 -6.96
N PRO A 57 -20.06 -3.76 -7.17
CA PRO A 57 -21.15 -4.43 -6.45
C PRO A 57 -21.13 -5.96 -6.60
N ASP A 58 -20.59 -6.47 -7.71
CA ASP A 58 -20.41 -7.90 -7.97
C ASP A 58 -19.26 -8.54 -7.17
N GLY A 59 -18.58 -7.76 -6.32
CA GLY A 59 -17.44 -8.20 -5.51
C GLY A 59 -16.12 -8.28 -6.28
N VAL A 60 -16.05 -7.75 -7.50
CA VAL A 60 -14.80 -7.74 -8.28
C VAL A 60 -13.94 -6.58 -7.83
N GLU A 61 -12.71 -6.89 -7.43
CA GLU A 61 -11.72 -5.92 -6.99
C GLU A 61 -10.80 -5.53 -8.17
N LYS A 62 -10.71 -4.23 -8.47
CA LYS A 62 -9.85 -3.69 -9.53
C LYS A 62 -9.04 -2.51 -9.02
N TRP A 63 -7.80 -2.43 -9.46
CA TRP A 63 -6.92 -1.33 -9.09
C TRP A 63 -6.85 -0.29 -10.19
N TYR A 64 -6.89 0.98 -9.79
CA TYR A 64 -6.78 2.12 -10.69
C TYR A 64 -5.67 3.04 -10.22
N LYS A 65 -4.90 3.56 -11.18
CA LYS A 65 -3.93 4.63 -10.99
C LYS A 65 -4.62 5.95 -11.30
N PHE A 66 -4.61 6.86 -10.33
CA PHE A 66 -5.08 8.23 -10.44
C PHE A 66 -3.86 9.14 -10.49
N ASP A 67 -3.64 9.77 -11.64
CA ASP A 67 -2.48 10.59 -11.96
C ASP A 67 -2.97 11.94 -12.53
N ASP A 68 -3.18 12.92 -11.64
CA ASP A 68 -3.83 14.19 -11.94
C ASP A 68 -5.17 14.04 -12.67
N GLY A 69 -5.22 14.38 -13.97
CA GLY A 69 -6.41 14.28 -14.82
C GLY A 69 -6.58 12.93 -15.50
N GLU A 70 -5.62 12.01 -15.37
CA GLU A 70 -5.63 10.70 -16.00
C GLU A 70 -5.96 9.60 -14.98
N VAL A 71 -6.91 8.73 -15.35
CA VAL A 71 -7.24 7.52 -14.59
C VAL A 71 -7.05 6.31 -15.48
N SER A 72 -6.20 5.38 -15.07
CA SER A 72 -5.90 4.15 -15.82
C SER A 72 -6.03 2.91 -14.96
N GLU A 73 -6.44 1.78 -15.56
CA GLU A 73 -6.45 0.48 -14.88
C GLU A 73 -5.02 -0.03 -14.69
N CYS A 74 -4.73 -0.64 -13.53
CA CYS A 74 -3.41 -1.16 -13.20
C CYS A 74 -3.50 -2.50 -12.47
N LYS A 75 -2.41 -3.27 -12.49
CA LYS A 75 -2.36 -4.64 -11.96
C LYS A 75 -1.67 -4.70 -10.59
N MET A 76 -2.09 -3.86 -9.66
CA MET A 76 -1.52 -3.84 -8.30
C MET A 76 -1.89 -5.09 -7.46
N ASN A 77 -2.68 -6.01 -8.01
CA ASN A 77 -2.87 -7.35 -7.48
C ASN A 77 -1.70 -8.31 -7.81
N ASP A 78 -0.83 -7.95 -8.76
CA ASP A 78 0.41 -8.66 -9.04
C ASP A 78 1.52 -8.17 -8.09
N ASP A 79 2.10 -9.10 -7.33
CA ASP A 79 3.15 -8.82 -6.35
C ASP A 79 4.38 -8.16 -6.99
N ASP A 80 4.71 -8.51 -8.23
CA ASP A 80 5.89 -7.97 -8.91
C ASP A 80 5.66 -6.53 -9.37
N GLU A 81 4.45 -6.21 -9.83
CA GLU A 81 4.03 -4.84 -10.15
C GLU A 81 3.97 -3.98 -8.87
N MET A 82 3.36 -4.51 -7.79
CA MET A 82 3.30 -3.84 -6.48
C MET A 82 4.70 -3.48 -5.97
N LYS A 83 5.64 -4.44 -5.98
CA LYS A 83 7.03 -4.20 -5.59
C LYS A 83 7.67 -3.14 -6.49
N ALA A 84 7.44 -3.24 -7.80
CA ALA A 84 8.06 -2.36 -8.76
C ALA A 84 7.61 -0.89 -8.61
N GLN A 85 6.33 -0.67 -8.32
CA GLN A 85 5.75 0.67 -8.21
C GLN A 85 5.87 1.27 -6.81
N CYS A 86 5.88 0.46 -5.75
CA CYS A 86 5.67 0.96 -4.39
C CYS A 86 6.84 0.70 -3.42
N PHE A 87 7.65 -0.34 -3.59
CA PHE A 87 8.62 -0.73 -2.55
C PHE A 87 9.91 0.10 -2.60
N GLY A 88 10.18 0.74 -3.75
CA GLY A 88 11.41 1.49 -3.96
C GLY A 88 12.64 0.57 -4.04
N GLY A 89 13.74 1.02 -3.44
CA GLY A 89 15.00 0.28 -3.43
C GLY A 89 15.81 0.44 -4.71
N ASP A 90 16.88 -0.36 -4.80
CA ASP A 90 17.77 -0.38 -5.95
C ASP A 90 17.40 -1.51 -6.91
N TYR A 91 17.55 -1.28 -8.20
CA TYR A 91 17.40 -2.29 -9.24
C TYR A 91 18.58 -2.26 -10.21
N MET A 92 18.83 -3.39 -10.89
CA MET A 92 19.81 -3.45 -11.96
C MET A 92 19.11 -3.07 -13.26
N GLY A 93 19.46 -1.91 -13.82
CA GLY A 93 18.95 -1.44 -15.10
C GLY A 93 19.99 -1.61 -16.19
N GLU A 94 19.56 -2.03 -17.38
CA GLU A 94 20.37 -1.91 -18.59
C GLU A 94 20.41 -0.46 -19.03
N VAL A 95 21.59 0.11 -19.09
CA VAL A 95 21.83 1.46 -19.59
C VAL A 95 22.73 1.35 -20.80
N TYR A 96 22.28 1.92 -21.92
CA TYR A 96 23.12 2.02 -23.11
C TYR A 96 24.21 3.07 -22.89
N ASP A 97 25.46 2.63 -22.90
CA ASP A 97 26.60 3.54 -22.83
C ASP A 97 26.96 4.00 -24.25
N ASN A 98 26.67 5.26 -24.55
CA ASN A 98 26.84 5.85 -25.88
C ASN A 98 28.32 5.95 -26.29
N ASN A 99 29.24 6.03 -25.32
CA ASN A 99 30.68 6.09 -25.57
C ASN A 99 31.27 4.71 -25.90
N LEU A 100 30.80 3.69 -25.17
CA LEU A 100 31.26 2.31 -25.35
C LEU A 100 30.44 1.53 -26.39
N LYS A 101 29.40 2.16 -26.96
CA LYS A 101 28.39 1.59 -27.87
C LYS A 101 27.88 0.22 -27.41
N ARG A 102 27.71 0.02 -26.11
CA ARG A 102 27.31 -1.27 -25.51
C ARG A 102 26.33 -1.09 -24.37
N MET A 103 25.51 -2.11 -24.14
CA MET A 103 24.66 -2.20 -22.96
C MET A 103 25.51 -2.50 -21.72
N GLN A 104 25.25 -1.78 -20.64
CA GLN A 104 25.86 -2.03 -19.33
C GLN A 104 24.78 -2.15 -18.26
N TYR A 105 24.91 -3.15 -17.40
CA TYR A 105 24.09 -3.22 -16.19
C TYR A 105 24.66 -2.30 -15.13
N ARG A 106 23.85 -1.36 -14.67
CA ARG A 106 24.19 -0.46 -13.56
C ARG A 106 23.09 -0.49 -12.51
N ARG A 107 23.50 -0.37 -11.24
CA ARG A 107 22.57 -0.23 -10.12
C ARG A 107 21.93 1.16 -10.19
N GLN A 108 20.61 1.20 -10.29
CA GLN A 108 19.78 2.39 -10.34
C GLN A 108 18.86 2.41 -9.12
N LYS A 109 18.54 3.61 -8.64
CA LYS A 109 17.52 3.79 -7.59
C LYS A 109 16.15 3.89 -8.23
N ARG A 110 15.12 3.34 -7.58
CA ARG A 110 13.72 3.71 -7.85
C ARG A 110 13.42 4.98 -7.07
N TRP A 111 13.07 6.04 -7.79
CA TRP A 111 12.80 7.37 -7.22
C TRP A 111 11.30 7.57 -6.96
N TRP A 112 10.51 6.53 -7.19
CA TRP A 112 9.10 6.42 -6.88
C TRP A 112 8.89 5.29 -5.87
N ASN A 113 8.14 5.58 -4.81
CA ASN A 113 7.79 4.61 -3.78
C ASN A 113 6.55 5.06 -2.99
N ALA A 114 5.97 4.12 -2.25
CA ALA A 114 4.83 4.39 -1.39
C ALA A 114 5.22 5.39 -0.29
N TYR A 115 4.43 6.44 -0.18
CA TYR A 115 4.55 7.46 0.86
C TYR A 115 3.50 7.30 1.95
N MET A 116 2.25 7.00 1.57
CA MET A 116 1.16 6.73 2.50
C MET A 116 0.38 5.48 2.09
N LEU A 117 0.01 4.65 3.07
CA LEU A 117 -0.80 3.45 2.87
C LEU A 117 -2.16 3.63 3.55
N PHE A 118 -3.22 3.33 2.82
CA PHE A 118 -4.60 3.40 3.27
C PHE A 118 -5.15 2.00 3.42
N TYR A 119 -5.64 1.71 4.63
CA TYR A 119 -6.14 0.41 5.02
C TYR A 119 -7.58 0.53 5.50
N THR A 120 -8.46 -0.33 4.99
CA THR A 120 -9.86 -0.41 5.41
C THR A 120 -10.06 -1.66 6.26
N ARG A 121 -10.73 -1.54 7.41
CA ARG A 121 -11.02 -2.67 8.30
C ARG A 121 -12.07 -3.59 7.66
N TYR A 122 -11.95 -4.90 7.83
CA TYR A 122 -12.83 -5.86 7.13
C TYR A 122 -14.32 -5.73 7.50
N ASP A 123 -14.65 -5.41 8.74
CA ASP A 123 -16.03 -5.18 9.20
C ASP A 123 -16.65 -3.86 8.68
N HIS A 124 -15.84 -2.93 8.16
CA HIS A 124 -16.33 -1.76 7.44
C HIS A 124 -16.68 -2.08 5.98
N THR A 125 -16.17 -3.19 5.43
CA THR A 125 -16.52 -3.63 4.07
C THR A 125 -17.81 -4.44 4.00
N THR A 126 -18.31 -4.98 5.12
CA THR A 126 -19.51 -5.83 5.15
C THR A 126 -20.81 -5.07 5.42
N LYS A 127 -20.77 -3.79 5.80
CA LYS A 127 -21.97 -3.03 6.21
C LYS A 127 -22.73 -2.33 5.07
N GLU A 128 -22.26 -2.42 3.83
CA GLU A 128 -22.90 -1.78 2.66
C GLU A 128 -23.54 -2.78 1.68
N ALA A 129 -24.00 -3.95 2.16
CA ALA A 129 -24.76 -4.94 1.38
C ALA A 129 -26.17 -5.15 1.95
#